data_AF-A0A6J6G6W7-F1
#
_entry.id   AF-A0A6J6G6W7-F1
#
_cell.length_a   1.000
_cell.length_b   1.000
_cell.length_c   1.000
_cell.angle_alpha   90.00
_cell.angle_beta   90.00
_cell.angle_gamma   90.00
#
_symmetry.space_group_name_H-M   'P 1'
#
loop_
_entity.id
_entity.type
_entity.pdbx_description
1 polymer ?
#
loop_
_entity_poly.entity_id
_entity_poly.type
_entity_poly.pdbx_seq_one_letter_code
_entity_poly.pdbx_strand_id
1 'polypeptide(L)'
;MCHNFAGQGGALTQGKYAPTVMGVEPKHIYEAMITGPQAMPVFSDKTITPEEKLSIIKWIKAAESEPNLGGAPLGRVGPVTEGLLVWTFGLGLLIGIAVWLTAKAR
;
A
#
# COMPACT_ATOMS: atom_id res chain seq x y z
N MET A 1 -4.01 5.71 -9.38
CA MET A 1 -3.16 6.17 -8.26
C MET A 1 -1.88 5.34 -8.29
N CYS A 2 -0.68 5.94 -8.32
CA CYS A 2 0.57 5.19 -8.56
C CYS A 2 1.10 4.50 -7.30
N HIS A 3 1.14 5.18 -6.14
CA HIS A 3 1.76 4.65 -4.92
C HIS A 3 0.78 4.09 -3.88
N ASN A 4 -0.47 3.82 -4.28
CA ASN A 4 -1.63 3.59 -3.42
C ASN A 4 -1.80 4.63 -2.29
N PHE A 5 -2.88 4.53 -1.51
CA PHE A 5 -3.17 5.50 -0.46
C PHE A 5 -2.18 5.39 0.71
N ALA A 6 -1.66 4.20 0.98
CA ALA A 6 -0.73 3.92 2.08
C ALA A 6 0.74 3.97 1.65
N GLY A 7 1.05 4.52 0.47
CA GLY A 7 2.43 4.64 -0.01
C GLY A 7 3.12 3.33 -0.36
N GLN A 8 2.39 2.22 -0.54
CA GLN A 8 2.95 0.88 -0.77
C GLN A 8 3.33 0.61 -2.24
N GLY A 9 3.05 1.54 -3.15
CA GLY A 9 3.30 1.34 -4.58
C GLY A 9 2.07 0.83 -5.32
N GLY A 10 2.27 0.44 -6.58
CA GLY A 10 1.18 -0.01 -7.44
C GLY A 10 1.62 -0.42 -8.84
N ALA A 11 0.82 -1.28 -9.47
CA ALA A 11 1.07 -1.70 -10.85
C ALA A 11 0.85 -0.54 -11.82
N LEU A 12 1.73 -0.43 -12.81
CA LEU A 12 1.65 0.53 -13.91
C LEU A 12 1.50 -0.22 -15.25
N THR A 13 1.21 0.51 -16.31
CA THR A 13 1.09 -0.07 -17.66
C THR A 13 2.44 -0.61 -18.15
N GLN A 14 2.41 -1.52 -19.14
CA GLN A 14 3.62 -2.08 -19.77
C GLN A 14 4.54 -2.84 -18.80
N GLY A 15 3.98 -3.54 -17.81
CA GLY A 15 4.75 -4.33 -16.84
C GLY A 15 5.58 -3.49 -15.86
N LYS A 16 5.36 -2.18 -15.84
CA LYS A 16 6.02 -1.23 -14.95
C LYS A 16 5.38 -1.28 -13.55
N TYR A 17 6.10 -0.82 -12.54
CA TYR A 17 5.60 -0.76 -11.17
C TYR A 17 6.10 0.50 -10.47
N ALA A 18 5.21 1.15 -9.72
CA ALA A 18 5.54 2.24 -8.84
C ALA A 18 6.00 1.67 -7.49
N PRO A 19 7.23 1.96 -7.04
CA PRO A 19 7.78 1.41 -5.80
C PRO A 19 7.07 1.92 -4.55
N THR A 20 7.29 1.25 -3.42
CA THR A 20 6.91 1.80 -2.11
C THR A 20 7.68 3.09 -1.81
N VAL A 21 7.02 4.05 -1.16
CA VAL A 21 7.64 5.28 -0.62
C VAL A 21 7.91 5.19 0.87
N MET A 22 7.58 4.06 1.51
CA MET A 22 7.88 3.81 2.92
C MET A 22 9.36 3.45 3.10
N GLY A 23 9.99 3.92 4.19
CA GLY A 23 11.40 3.67 4.46
C GLY A 23 12.38 4.46 3.58
N VAL A 24 11.88 5.32 2.69
CA VAL A 24 12.71 6.11 1.75
C VAL A 24 13.14 7.41 2.41
N GLU A 25 14.42 7.78 2.30
CA GLU A 25 14.92 9.05 2.86
C GLU A 25 14.22 10.26 2.21
N PRO A 26 13.83 11.30 2.97
CA PRO A 26 13.19 12.51 2.45
C PRO A 26 13.85 13.12 1.21
N LYS A 27 15.20 13.14 1.16
CA LYS A 27 15.95 13.67 0.02
C LYS A 27 15.65 12.91 -1.27
N HIS A 28 15.54 11.59 -1.20
CA HIS A 28 15.30 10.74 -2.37
C HIS A 28 13.86 10.85 -2.86
N ILE A 29 12.91 11.10 -1.96
CA ILE A 29 11.53 11.41 -2.33
C ILE A 29 11.49 12.76 -3.06
N TYR A 30 12.22 13.77 -2.56
CA TYR A 30 12.33 15.07 -3.23
C TYR A 30 12.97 14.96 -4.62
N GLU A 31 14.09 14.26 -4.72
CA GLU A 31 14.79 13.97 -5.97
C GLU A 31 13.86 13.27 -6.97
N ALA A 32 13.13 12.23 -6.54
CA ALA A 32 12.18 11.53 -7.40
C ALA A 32 11.08 12.46 -7.95
N MET A 33 10.60 13.43 -7.16
CA MET A 33 9.61 14.40 -7.63
C MET A 33 10.17 15.33 -8.72
N ILE A 34 11.44 15.71 -8.65
CA ILE A 34 12.06 16.62 -9.63
C ILE A 34 12.69 15.91 -10.83
N THR A 35 13.10 14.65 -10.69
CA THR A 35 13.68 13.87 -11.80
C THR A 35 12.63 13.07 -12.57
N GLY A 36 11.51 12.71 -11.92
CA GLY A 36 10.44 11.90 -12.54
C GLY A 36 10.96 10.54 -13.05
N PRO A 37 11.45 9.65 -12.18
CA PRO A 37 12.00 8.38 -12.62
C PRO A 37 10.95 7.50 -13.30
N GLN A 38 11.36 6.76 -14.32
CA GLN A 38 10.56 5.70 -14.92
C GLN A 38 9.31 6.23 -15.65
N ALA A 39 8.10 5.96 -15.15
CA ALA A 39 6.84 6.52 -15.68
C ALA A 39 6.28 7.64 -14.78
N MET A 40 7.00 8.04 -13.74
CA MET A 40 6.62 9.14 -12.87
C MET A 40 6.82 10.47 -13.62
N PRO A 41 5.81 11.35 -13.67
CA PRO A 41 5.99 12.67 -14.29
C PRO A 41 6.93 13.54 -13.45
N VAL A 42 7.58 14.49 -14.10
CA VAL A 42 8.38 15.52 -13.42
C VAL A 42 7.44 16.56 -12.80
N PHE A 43 7.57 16.77 -11.49
CA PHE A 43 6.83 17.80 -10.76
C PHE A 43 7.66 19.08 -10.68
N SER A 44 7.54 19.93 -11.69
CA SER A 44 8.23 21.22 -11.75
C SER A 44 7.74 22.19 -10.67
N ASP A 45 8.57 23.17 -10.30
CA ASP A 45 8.22 24.19 -9.30
C ASP A 45 7.05 25.11 -9.72
N LYS A 46 6.67 25.08 -11.00
CA LYS A 46 5.48 25.77 -11.51
C LYS A 46 4.18 24.99 -11.23
N THR A 47 4.29 23.68 -11.00
CA THR A 47 3.16 22.78 -10.77
C THR A 47 2.99 22.46 -9.30
N ILE A 48 4.10 22.18 -8.61
CA ILE A 48 4.14 21.92 -7.17
C ILE A 48 5.34 22.71 -6.61
N THR A 49 5.09 23.66 -5.72
CA THR A 49 6.16 24.50 -5.17
C THR A 49 7.10 23.68 -4.27
N PRO A 50 8.31 24.17 -3.99
CA PRO A 50 9.22 23.52 -3.03
C PRO A 50 8.57 23.28 -1.66
N GLU A 51 7.75 24.21 -1.17
CA GLU A 51 7.05 24.09 0.11
C GLU A 51 5.98 22.99 0.08
N GLU A 52 5.26 22.87 -1.04
CA GLU A 52 4.29 21.80 -1.25
C GLU A 52 4.96 20.43 -1.35
N LYS A 53 6.11 20.33 -2.03
CA LYS A 53 6.92 19.10 -2.07
C LYS A 53 7.35 18.66 -0.68
N LEU A 54 7.83 19.59 0.15
CA LEU A 54 8.18 19.30 1.54
C LEU A 54 6.96 18.88 2.36
N SER A 55 5.80 19.47 2.08
CA SER A 55 4.53 19.10 2.74
C SER A 55 4.07 17.69 2.37
N ILE A 56 4.23 17.29 1.11
CA ILE A 56 3.98 15.91 0.64
C ILE A 56 4.91 14.92 1.37
N ILE A 57 6.21 15.23 1.44
CA ILE A 57 7.19 14.38 2.14
C ILE A 57 6.82 14.27 3.62
N LYS A 58 6.43 15.36 4.27
CA LYS A 58 5.97 15.36 5.66
C LYS A 58 4.76 14.45 5.86
N TRP A 59 3.79 14.50 4.94
CA TRP A 59 2.63 13.60 4.97
C TRP A 59 3.03 12.13 4.82
N ILE A 60 3.93 11.81 3.87
CA ILE A 60 4.44 10.43 3.68
C ILE A 60 5.10 9.93 4.98
N LYS A 61 5.93 10.76 5.62
CA LYS A 61 6.59 10.40 6.88
C LYS A 61 5.63 10.25 8.05
N ALA A 62 4.57 11.06 8.11
CA ALA A 62 3.52 10.87 9.08
C ALA A 62 2.80 9.52 8.88
N ALA A 63 2.43 9.19 7.64
CA ALA A 63 1.78 7.93 7.29
C ALA A 63 2.68 6.71 7.57
N GLU A 64 3.99 6.84 7.38
CA GLU A 64 4.97 5.79 7.71
C GLU A 64 5.05 5.51 9.21
N SER A 65 4.91 6.54 10.05
CA SER A 65 4.93 6.42 11.51
C SER A 65 3.58 6.01 12.12
N GLU A 66 2.53 5.93 11.31
CA GLU A 66 1.18 5.66 11.80
C GLU A 66 1.01 4.20 12.24
N PRO A 67 0.56 3.94 13.48
CA PRO A 67 0.38 2.58 13.97
C PRO A 67 -0.74 1.86 13.21
N ASN A 68 -0.62 0.53 13.10
CA ASN A 68 -1.66 -0.30 12.50
C ASN A 68 -2.79 -0.52 13.52
N LEU A 69 -3.88 0.23 13.36
CA LEU A 69 -5.09 0.09 14.16
C LEU A 69 -5.95 -1.06 13.60
N GLY A 70 -6.49 -1.92 14.47
CA GLY A 70 -7.38 -3.01 14.05
C GLY A 70 -6.70 -4.35 13.72
N GLY A 71 -5.40 -4.50 14.01
CA GLY A 71 -4.69 -5.77 13.94
C GLY A 71 -3.60 -5.79 12.86
N ALA A 72 -3.42 -6.95 12.22
CA ALA A 72 -2.38 -7.12 11.21
C ALA A 72 -2.68 -6.27 9.96
N PRO A 73 -1.72 -5.49 9.43
CA PRO A 73 -1.96 -4.56 8.33
C PRO A 73 -2.12 -5.21 6.96
N LEU A 74 -1.80 -6.51 6.83
CA LEU A 74 -1.84 -7.26 5.57
C LEU A 74 -1.18 -6.51 4.38
N GLY A 75 -0.05 -5.86 4.67
CA GLY A 75 0.73 -5.08 3.71
C GLY A 75 0.14 -3.71 3.33
N ARG A 76 -0.93 -3.24 3.96
CA ARG A 76 -1.63 -1.97 3.67
C ARG A 76 -1.99 -1.81 2.18
N VAL A 77 -2.23 -2.94 1.49
CA VAL A 77 -2.65 -2.99 0.08
C VAL A 77 -4.15 -2.74 -0.04
N GLY A 78 -4.90 -3.05 1.02
CA GLY A 78 -6.35 -2.84 1.15
C GLY A 78 -7.15 -4.12 0.88
N PRO A 79 -8.33 -4.02 0.25
CA PRO A 79 -9.34 -5.09 0.28
C PRO A 79 -8.93 -6.38 -0.45
N VAL A 80 -7.90 -6.34 -1.30
CA VAL A 80 -7.47 -7.52 -2.06
C VAL A 80 -6.80 -8.53 -1.13
N THR A 81 -5.83 -8.11 -0.32
CA THR A 81 -5.13 -8.99 0.62
C THR A 81 -6.04 -9.42 1.77
N GLU A 82 -6.86 -8.50 2.26
CA GLU A 82 -7.90 -8.77 3.26
C GLU A 82 -8.92 -9.80 2.73
N GLY A 83 -9.42 -9.60 1.52
CA GLY A 83 -10.39 -10.49 0.87
C GLY A 83 -9.81 -11.89 0.64
N LEU A 84 -8.55 -12.00 0.20
CA LEU A 84 -7.89 -13.29 0.04
C LEU A 84 -7.76 -14.03 1.37
N LEU A 85 -7.40 -13.34 2.45
CA LEU A 85 -7.30 -13.93 3.79
C LEU A 85 -8.67 -14.42 4.27
N VAL A 86 -9.71 -13.58 4.18
CA VAL A 86 -11.07 -13.96 4.60
C VAL A 86 -11.61 -15.10 3.74
N TRP A 87 -11.35 -15.09 2.44
CA TRP A 87 -11.80 -16.16 1.55
C TRP A 87 -11.12 -17.49 1.87
N THR A 88 -9.80 -17.49 2.10
CA THR A 88 -9.05 -18.73 2.37
C THR A 88 -9.32 -19.26 3.78
N PHE A 89 -9.09 -18.44 4.81
CA PHE A 89 -9.18 -18.88 6.20
C PHE A 89 -10.60 -18.79 6.75
N GLY A 90 -11.35 -17.75 6.39
CA GLY A 90 -12.73 -17.61 6.83
C GLY A 90 -13.62 -18.72 6.28
N LEU A 91 -13.65 -18.89 4.95
CA LEU A 91 -14.44 -19.98 4.36
C LEU A 91 -13.86 -21.36 4.68
N GLY A 92 -12.54 -21.52 4.66
CA GLY A 92 -11.88 -22.77 5.02
C GLY A 92 -12.25 -23.23 6.44
N LEU A 93 -12.27 -22.31 7.41
CA LEU A 93 -12.69 -22.59 8.78
C LEU A 93 -14.16 -22.98 8.87
N LEU A 94 -15.05 -22.25 8.18
CA LEU A 94 -16.48 -22.55 8.17
C LEU A 94 -16.77 -23.94 7.57
N ILE A 95 -16.11 -24.29 6.46
CA ILE A 95 -16.20 -25.61 5.85
C ILE A 95 -15.67 -26.68 6.80
N GLY A 96 -14.51 -26.45 7.42
CA GLY A 96 -13.91 -27.38 8.37
C GLY A 96 -14.82 -27.67 9.57
N ILE A 97 -15.46 -26.63 10.12
CA ILE A 97 -16.44 -26.76 11.20
C ILE A 97 -17.64 -27.58 10.73
N ALA A 98 -18.19 -27.28 9.55
CA ALA A 98 -19.35 -28.01 9.01
C ALA A 98 -19.04 -29.51 8.86
N VAL A 99 -17.90 -29.86 8.26
CA VAL A 99 -17.46 -31.26 8.09
C VAL A 99 -17.24 -31.94 9.44
N TRP A 100 -16.59 -31.26 10.40
CA TRP A 100 -16.35 -31.82 11.73
C TRP A 100 -17.66 -32.13 12.48
N LEU A 101 -18.63 -31.22 12.43
CA LEU A 101 -19.94 -31.42 13.06
C LEU A 101 -20.68 -32.61 12.44
N THR A 102 -20.69 -32.73 11.11
CA THR A 102 -21.32 -33.87 10.43
C THR A 102 -20.61 -35.19 10.74
N ALA A 103 -19.28 -35.20 10.80
CA ALA A 103 -18.50 -36.38 11.11
C ALA A 103 -18.72 -36.86 12.56
N LYS A 104 -18.88 -35.93 13.52
CA LYS A 104 -19.15 -36.26 14.93
C LYS A 104 -20.59 -36.69 15.19
N ALA A 105 -21.54 -36.25 14.36
CA ALA A 105 -22.94 -36.64 14.46
C ALA A 105 -23.23 -38.06 13.96
N ARG A 106 -22.26 -38.69 13.30
CA ARG A 106 -22.30 -40.10 12.89
C ARG A 106 -21.69 -40.98 13.96
#